data_AF-A0AAU9R7C2-F1
#
_entry.id   AF-A0AAU9R7C2-F1
#
_cell.length_a   1.000
_cell.length_b   1.000
_cell.length_c   1.000
_cell.angle_alpha   90.00
_cell.angle_beta   90.00
_cell.angle_gamma   90.00
#
_symmetry.space_group_name_H-M   'P 1'
#
loop_
_entity.id
_entity.type
_entity.pdbx_description
1 polymer ?
#
loop_
_entity_poly.entity_id
_entity_poly.type
_entity_poly.pdbx_seq_one_letter_code
_entity_poly.pdbx_strand_id
1 'polypeptide(L)'
;MITEDALPTYQTMINTLDGVRDETGVSESAWAKWTRAWTAEENRHGDLLRTYLYLSGRVDMLIVERTIQHLISSGMDPGTENNPYLGFVYTSFQERATFVSHGNTARLAKDAGDPVLARICGTIAADEKPHENMYT
;
A
#
# COMPACT_ATOMS: atom_id res chain seq x y z
N MET A 1 -4.53 0.22 6.82
CA MET A 1 -4.44 -1.17 7.29
C MET A 1 -5.21 -2.12 6.39
N ILE A 2 -6.55 -2.15 6.37
CA ILE A 2 -7.31 -3.03 5.46
C ILE A 2 -6.89 -2.82 4.00
N THR A 3 -6.71 -1.56 3.59
CA THR A 3 -6.18 -1.19 2.27
C THR A 3 -4.77 -1.74 2.06
N GLU A 4 -3.82 -1.54 2.99
CA GLU A 4 -2.45 -2.11 2.87
C GLU A 4 -2.45 -3.63 2.69
N ASP A 5 -3.33 -4.33 3.41
CA ASP A 5 -3.40 -5.78 3.36
C ASP A 5 -3.99 -6.33 2.06
N ALA A 6 -4.56 -5.48 1.20
CA ALA A 6 -4.97 -5.85 -0.15
C ALA A 6 -3.83 -5.73 -1.19
N LEU A 7 -2.57 -5.66 -0.74
CA LEU A 7 -1.37 -5.60 -1.57
C LEU A 7 -1.32 -6.59 -2.76
N PRO A 8 -1.80 -7.85 -2.66
CA PRO A 8 -1.84 -8.73 -3.83
C PRO A 8 -2.61 -8.14 -5.02
N THR A 9 -3.67 -7.37 -4.75
CA THR A 9 -4.43 -6.67 -5.80
C THR A 9 -3.61 -5.57 -6.46
N TYR A 10 -2.79 -4.83 -5.70
CA TYR A 10 -1.99 -3.72 -6.24
C TYR A 10 -0.81 -4.20 -7.08
N GLN A 11 -0.09 -5.22 -6.60
CA GLN A 11 0.97 -5.86 -7.41
C GLN A 11 0.39 -6.45 -8.70
N THR A 12 -0.80 -7.08 -8.61
CA THR A 12 -1.51 -7.59 -9.79
C THR A 12 -1.84 -6.46 -10.75
N MET A 13 -2.36 -5.33 -10.28
CA MET A 13 -2.67 -4.16 -11.09
C MET A 13 -1.43 -3.67 -11.86
N ILE A 14 -0.28 -3.50 -11.20
CA ILE A 14 0.96 -3.07 -11.87
C ILE A 14 1.39 -4.12 -12.92
N ASN A 15 1.24 -5.41 -12.61
CA ASN A 15 1.54 -6.50 -13.54
C ASN A 15 0.48 -6.68 -14.65
N THR A 16 -0.58 -5.88 -14.69
CA THR A 16 -1.46 -5.79 -15.86
C THR A 16 -1.01 -4.75 -16.88
N LEU A 17 -0.10 -3.84 -16.51
CA LEU A 17 0.29 -2.72 -17.35
C LEU A 17 1.24 -3.16 -18.47
N ASP A 18 0.87 -2.83 -19.71
CA ASP A 18 1.62 -3.18 -20.91
C ASP A 18 3.02 -2.51 -20.91
N GLY A 19 4.03 -3.29 -21.31
CA GLY A 19 5.41 -2.83 -21.39
C GLY A 19 6.19 -2.79 -20.06
N VAL A 20 5.52 -2.91 -18.91
CA VAL A 20 6.17 -2.82 -17.59
C VAL A 20 5.93 -4.03 -16.68
N ARG A 21 4.93 -4.87 -16.99
CA ARG A 21 4.63 -6.08 -16.20
C ARG A 21 5.79 -7.06 -16.07
N ASP A 22 5.80 -7.80 -14.97
CA ASP A 22 6.71 -8.93 -14.76
C ASP A 22 6.18 -10.20 -15.45
N GLU A 23 6.79 -10.55 -16.58
CA GLU A 23 6.38 -11.70 -17.40
C GLU A 23 6.65 -13.08 -16.76
N THR A 24 7.53 -13.17 -15.76
CA THR A 24 7.98 -14.46 -15.21
C THR A 24 7.93 -14.54 -13.68
N GLY A 25 7.64 -13.44 -13.00
CA GLY A 25 7.78 -13.29 -11.54
C GLY A 25 9.23 -13.09 -11.08
N VAL A 26 10.19 -13.19 -12.01
CA VAL A 26 11.62 -12.99 -11.79
C VAL A 26 12.27 -12.28 -12.99
N SER A 27 11.49 -11.52 -13.78
CA SER A 27 12.04 -10.79 -14.92
C SER A 27 13.13 -9.82 -14.46
N GLU A 28 14.20 -9.75 -15.25
CA GLU A 28 15.37 -8.90 -14.97
C GLU A 28 15.17 -7.44 -15.40
N SER A 29 14.02 -7.12 -16.00
CA SER A 29 13.68 -5.75 -16.40
C SER A 29 13.66 -4.81 -15.19
N ALA A 30 14.05 -3.56 -15.39
CA ALA A 30 14.03 -2.55 -14.33
C ALA A 30 12.63 -2.38 -13.74
N TRP A 31 11.59 -2.43 -14.59
CA TRP A 31 10.19 -2.36 -14.19
C TRP A 31 9.78 -3.51 -13.27
N ALA A 32 10.10 -4.75 -13.64
CA ALA A 32 9.76 -5.91 -12.82
C ALA A 32 10.52 -5.90 -11.48
N LYS A 33 11.80 -5.49 -11.49
CA LYS A 33 12.58 -5.30 -10.26
C LYS A 33 11.96 -4.25 -9.34
N TRP A 34 11.54 -3.10 -9.89
CA TRP A 34 10.82 -2.08 -9.16
C TRP A 34 9.53 -2.63 -8.55
N THR A 35 8.65 -3.24 -9.35
CA THR A 35 7.37 -3.78 -8.88
C THR A 35 7.56 -4.74 -7.70
N ARG A 36 8.54 -5.65 -7.78
CA ARG A 36 8.83 -6.59 -6.70
C ARG A 36 9.42 -5.90 -5.46
N ALA A 37 10.33 -4.93 -5.65
CA ALA A 37 10.94 -4.19 -4.54
C ALA A 37 9.91 -3.31 -3.81
N TRP A 38 9.11 -2.54 -4.56
CA TRP A 38 7.99 -1.76 -4.03
C TRP A 38 7.03 -2.65 -3.25
N THR A 39 6.60 -3.78 -3.83
CA THR A 39 5.70 -4.73 -3.14
C THR A 39 6.33 -5.24 -1.83
N ALA A 40 7.64 -5.51 -1.81
CA ALA A 40 8.32 -5.95 -0.60
C ALA A 40 8.38 -4.86 0.49
N GLU A 41 8.49 -3.59 0.10
CA GLU A 41 8.42 -2.46 1.02
C GLU A 41 7.00 -2.29 1.59
N GLU A 42 6.00 -2.26 0.71
CA GLU A 42 4.56 -2.13 1.04
C GLU A 42 4.06 -3.21 2.00
N ASN A 43 4.53 -4.46 1.86
CA ASN A 43 4.10 -5.55 2.73
C ASN A 43 4.32 -5.23 4.21
N ARG A 44 5.38 -4.49 4.54
CA ARG A 44 5.70 -4.12 5.93
C ARG A 44 4.66 -3.19 6.54
N HIS A 45 3.94 -2.41 5.73
CA HIS A 45 2.94 -1.45 6.22
C HIS A 45 1.72 -2.17 6.80
N GLY A 46 1.18 -3.13 6.04
CA GLY A 46 0.08 -4.00 6.48
C GLY A 46 0.44 -4.78 7.74
N ASP A 47 1.60 -5.46 7.75
CA ASP A 47 2.09 -6.25 8.88
C ASP A 47 2.17 -5.43 10.18
N LEU A 48 2.76 -4.23 10.10
CA LEU A 48 2.95 -3.36 11.25
C LEU A 48 1.62 -2.84 11.80
N LEU A 49 0.73 -2.36 10.93
CA LEU A 49 -0.57 -1.83 11.34
C LEU A 49 -1.49 -2.92 11.88
N ARG A 50 -1.50 -4.10 11.25
CA ARG A 50 -2.29 -5.26 11.70
C ARG A 50 -1.85 -5.70 13.08
N THR A 51 -0.54 -5.84 13.30
CA THR A 51 0.02 -6.24 14.61
C THR A 51 -0.33 -5.21 15.68
N TYR A 52 -0.20 -3.91 15.39
CA TYR A 52 -0.60 -2.84 16.31
C TYR A 52 -2.09 -2.95 16.67
N LEU A 53 -2.97 -3.08 15.68
CA LEU A 53 -4.42 -3.17 15.92
C LEU A 53 -4.80 -4.42 16.71
N TYR A 54 -4.21 -5.58 16.40
CA TYR A 54 -4.40 -6.82 17.14
C TYR A 54 -4.03 -6.65 18.62
N LEU A 55 -2.83 -6.13 18.89
CA LEU A 55 -2.33 -5.93 20.26
C LEU A 55 -3.07 -4.82 21.01
N SER A 56 -3.67 -3.86 20.30
CA SER A 56 -4.42 -2.78 20.93
C SER A 56 -5.64 -3.29 21.71
N GLY A 57 -6.25 -4.41 21.27
CA GLY A 57 -7.52 -4.91 21.82
C GLY A 57 -8.70 -3.95 21.62
N ARG A 58 -8.57 -2.95 20.73
CA ARG A 58 -9.59 -1.89 20.52
C ARG A 58 -10.52 -2.16 19.35
N VAL A 59 -10.21 -3.15 18.51
CA VAL A 59 -10.96 -3.48 17.30
C VAL A 59 -11.26 -4.98 17.24
N ASP A 60 -12.35 -5.35 16.55
CA ASP A 60 -12.69 -6.74 16.29
C ASP A 60 -11.90 -7.26 15.07
N MET A 61 -10.86 -8.06 15.35
CA MET A 61 -9.98 -8.59 14.31
C MET A 61 -10.68 -9.61 13.40
N LEU A 62 -11.72 -10.31 13.87
CA LEU A 62 -12.48 -11.24 13.02
C LEU A 62 -13.19 -10.48 11.90
N ILE A 63 -13.76 -9.31 12.21
CA ILE A 63 -14.42 -8.47 11.22
C ILE A 63 -13.39 -7.89 10.25
N VAL A 64 -12.25 -7.40 10.77
CA VAL A 64 -11.14 -6.90 9.94
C VAL A 64 -10.67 -7.95 8.94
N GLU A 65 -10.36 -9.17 9.40
CA GLU A 65 -9.85 -10.25 8.56
C GLU A 65 -10.86 -10.66 7.49
N ARG A 66 -12.14 -10.75 7.85
CA ARG A 66 -13.23 -11.03 6.89
C ARG A 66 -13.36 -9.90 5.86
N THR A 67 -13.21 -8.64 6.26
CA THR A 67 -13.24 -7.52 5.32
C THR A 67 -12.06 -7.57 4.35
N ILE A 68 -10.85 -7.89 4.82
CA ILE A 68 -9.67 -8.08 3.95
C ILE A 68 -9.91 -9.23 2.97
N GLN A 69 -10.44 -10.36 3.44
CA GLN A 69 -10.77 -11.49 2.58
C GLN A 69 -11.75 -11.09 1.47
N HIS A 70 -12.82 -10.36 1.82
CA HIS A 70 -13.77 -9.86 0.83
C HIS A 70 -13.13 -8.87 -0.15
N LEU A 71 -12.31 -7.94 0.34
CA LEU A 71 -11.65 -6.93 -0.48
C LEU A 71 -10.73 -7.58 -1.51
N ILE A 72 -9.83 -8.46 -1.09
CA ILE A 72 -8.90 -9.18 -1.99
C ILE A 72 -9.70 -10.00 -3.02
N SER A 73 -10.75 -10.70 -2.59
CA SER A 73 -11.57 -11.51 -3.50
C SER A 73 -12.38 -10.68 -4.51
N SER A 74 -12.74 -9.45 -4.14
CA SER A 74 -13.46 -8.53 -5.02
C SER A 74 -12.52 -7.87 -6.03
N GLY A 75 -11.24 -7.73 -5.67
CA GLY A 75 -10.26 -7.00 -6.46
C GLY A 75 -10.60 -5.51 -6.57
N MET A 76 -10.02 -4.88 -7.58
CA MET A 76 -10.21 -3.47 -7.89
C MET A 76 -10.08 -3.28 -9.40
N ASP A 77 -10.95 -2.45 -9.99
CA ASP A 77 -10.76 -1.92 -11.33
C ASP A 77 -10.39 -0.42 -11.24
N PRO A 78 -9.14 -0.04 -11.48
CA PRO A 78 -8.71 1.36 -11.44
C PRO A 78 -9.06 2.13 -12.72
N GLY A 79 -9.63 1.49 -13.75
CA GLY A 79 -9.92 2.11 -15.04
C GLY A 79 -8.66 2.51 -15.82
N THR A 80 -7.55 1.78 -15.63
CA THR A 80 -6.26 2.09 -16.26
C THR A 80 -6.05 1.40 -17.61
N GLU A 81 -6.96 0.53 -18.04
CA GLU A 81 -6.98 -0.06 -19.40
C GLU A 81 -5.65 -0.73 -19.81
N ASN A 82 -4.95 -1.37 -18.86
CA ASN A 82 -3.59 -1.93 -19.06
C ASN A 82 -2.55 -0.88 -19.49
N ASN A 83 -2.89 0.40 -19.50
CA ASN A 83 -2.08 1.47 -20.05
C ASN A 83 -1.13 2.02 -18.97
N PRO A 84 0.21 1.91 -19.15
CA PRO A 84 1.16 2.38 -18.15
C PRO A 84 1.08 3.89 -17.89
N TYR A 85 0.64 4.70 -18.85
CA TYR A 85 0.45 6.14 -18.64
C TYR A 85 -0.68 6.41 -17.64
N LEU A 86 -1.81 5.71 -17.78
CA LEU A 86 -2.92 5.82 -16.83
C LEU A 86 -2.54 5.19 -15.49
N GLY A 87 -1.84 4.06 -15.52
CA GLY A 87 -1.32 3.38 -14.35
C GLY A 87 -0.42 4.27 -13.49
N PHE A 88 0.59 4.90 -14.07
CA PHE A 88 1.53 5.73 -13.31
C PHE A 88 0.93 7.06 -12.82
N VAL A 89 -0.02 7.64 -13.56
CA VAL A 89 -0.80 8.78 -13.04
C VAL A 89 -1.63 8.35 -11.82
N TYR A 90 -2.28 7.18 -11.91
CA TYR A 90 -3.04 6.61 -10.80
C TYR A 90 -2.15 6.34 -9.58
N THR A 91 -1.01 5.67 -9.74
CA THR A 91 -0.12 5.36 -8.62
C THR A 91 0.47 6.62 -8.00
N SER A 92 0.94 7.58 -8.80
CA SER A 92 1.43 8.88 -8.30
C SER A 92 0.40 9.57 -7.38
N PHE A 93 -0.87 9.54 -7.76
CA PHE A 93 -1.94 10.13 -6.96
C PHE A 93 -2.18 9.33 -5.67
N GLN A 94 -2.21 8.01 -5.75
CA GLN A 94 -2.47 7.15 -4.59
C GLN A 94 -1.37 7.27 -3.54
N GLU A 95 -0.09 7.20 -3.93
CA GLU A 95 1.06 7.35 -3.02
C GLU A 95 1.03 8.68 -2.27
N ARG A 96 0.64 9.76 -2.96
CA ARG A 96 0.44 11.06 -2.32
C ARG A 96 -0.74 11.04 -1.35
N ALA A 97 -1.83 10.38 -1.71
CA ALA A 97 -3.03 10.30 -0.86
C ALA A 97 -2.76 9.49 0.42
N THR A 98 -2.02 8.38 0.33
CA THR A 98 -1.58 7.55 1.47
C THR A 98 -0.56 8.28 2.32
N PHE A 99 0.43 8.96 1.72
CA PHE A 99 1.36 9.84 2.42
C PHE A 99 0.63 10.85 3.33
N VAL A 100 -0.34 11.58 2.76
CA VAL A 100 -1.13 12.57 3.51
C VAL A 100 -1.98 11.91 4.60
N SER A 101 -2.59 10.76 4.30
CA SER A 101 -3.46 10.04 5.24
C SER A 101 -2.69 9.49 6.45
N HIS A 102 -1.54 8.85 6.21
CA HIS A 102 -0.65 8.35 7.26
C HIS A 102 -0.05 9.49 8.08
N GLY A 103 0.43 10.56 7.41
CA GLY A 103 0.97 11.74 8.09
C GLY A 103 -0.05 12.44 9.00
N ASN A 104 -1.30 12.56 8.56
CA ASN A 104 -2.37 13.11 9.40
C ASN A 104 -2.70 12.19 10.58
N THR A 105 -2.78 10.88 10.36
CA THR A 105 -3.01 9.90 11.43
C THR A 105 -1.88 9.92 12.47
N ALA A 106 -0.63 10.08 12.03
CA ALA A 106 0.52 10.22 12.92
C ALA A 106 0.38 11.43 13.86
N ARG A 107 -0.06 12.58 13.33
CA ARG A 107 -0.31 13.79 14.11
C ARG A 107 -1.44 13.59 15.12
N LEU A 108 -2.56 13.01 14.69
CA LEU A 108 -3.69 12.70 15.58
C LEU A 108 -3.30 11.74 16.70
N ALA A 109 -2.51 10.70 16.40
CA ALA A 109 -2.01 9.76 17.39
C ALA A 109 -1.12 10.46 18.44
N LYS A 110 -0.24 11.37 17.98
CA LYS A 110 0.61 12.17 18.88
C LYS A 110 -0.23 13.06 19.79
N ASP A 111 -1.23 13.75 19.24
CA ASP A 111 -2.11 14.65 20.00
C ASP A 111 -2.98 13.86 21.01
N ALA A 112 -3.32 12.61 20.69
CA ALA A 112 -4.02 11.69 21.57
C ALA A 112 -3.12 11.02 22.64
N GLY A 113 -1.81 11.31 22.64
CA GLY A 113 -0.86 10.76 23.60
C GLY A 113 -0.36 9.35 23.29
N ASP A 114 -0.50 8.86 22.05
CA ASP A 114 0.07 7.60 21.58
C ASP A 114 1.31 7.83 20.70
N PRO A 115 2.52 7.92 21.30
CA PRO A 115 3.75 8.14 20.55
C PRO A 115 4.17 6.92 19.72
N VAL A 116 3.68 5.73 20.03
CA VAL A 116 4.01 4.50 19.30
C VAL A 116 3.25 4.50 17.97
N LEU A 117 1.94 4.73 18.00
CA LEU A 117 1.13 4.84 16.79
C LEU A 117 1.58 6.02 15.93
N ALA A 118 1.92 7.16 16.55
CA ALA A 118 2.47 8.30 15.83
C ALA A 118 3.74 7.95 15.04
N ARG A 119 4.65 7.18 15.66
CA ARG A 119 5.88 6.71 15.00
C ARG A 119 5.58 5.70 13.88
N ILE A 120 4.65 4.77 14.11
CA ILE A 120 4.23 3.79 13.10
C ILE A 120 3.73 4.50 11.85
N CYS A 121 2.70 5.35 11.98
CA CYS A 121 2.12 6.07 10.85
C CYS A 121 3.13 7.03 10.20
N GLY A 122 3.99 7.69 10.99
CA GLY A 122 5.02 8.56 10.44
C GLY A 122 6.12 7.82 9.67
N THR A 123 6.40 6.57 10.03
CA THR A 123 7.38 5.71 9.33
C THR A 123 6.79 5.23 8.00
N ILE A 124 5.54 4.78 8.00
CA ILE A 124 4.85 4.39 6.77
C ILE A 124 4.78 5.58 5.80
N ALA A 125 4.33 6.75 6.26
CA ALA A 125 4.34 7.96 5.44
C ALA A 125 5.73 8.32 4.86
N ALA A 126 6.82 7.97 5.55
CA ALA A 126 8.16 8.23 5.05
C ALA A 126 8.56 7.30 3.88
N ASP A 127 7.94 6.12 3.76
CA ASP A 127 8.12 5.19 2.64
C ASP A 127 7.29 5.61 1.41
N GLU A 128 6.06 6.10 1.60
CA GLU A 128 5.16 6.57 0.53
C GLU A 128 5.77 7.71 -0.32
N LYS A 129 6.57 8.58 0.31
CA LYS A 129 7.13 9.76 -0.36
C LYS A 129 8.19 9.43 -1.43
N PRO A 130 9.18 8.55 -1.15
CA PRO A 130 10.02 7.97 -2.19
C PRO A 130 9.25 7.28 -3.32
N HIS A 131 8.14 6.60 -3.02
CA HIS A 131 7.31 5.96 -4.03
C HIS A 131 6.60 7.00 -4.92
N GLU A 132 6.00 8.05 -4.34
CA GLU A 132 5.47 9.21 -5.09
C GLU A 132 6.52 9.76 -6.06
N ASN A 133 7.74 10.03 -5.56
CA ASN A 133 8.82 10.58 -6.38
C ASN A 133 9.30 9.65 -7.49
N MET A 134 9.13 8.33 -7.36
CA MET A 134 9.48 7.38 -8.43
C MET A 134 8.49 7.45 -9.59
N TYR A 135 7.21 7.68 -9.28
CA TYR A 135 6.14 7.72 -10.29
C TYR A 135 5.97 9.08 -10.98
N THR A 136 6.49 10.19 -10.41
CA THR A 136 6.41 11.56 -10.95
C THR A 136 7.68 12.05 -11.63
#